data_AF-A0A167Y4H2-F1
#
_entry.id   AF-A0A167Y4H2-F1
#
_cell.length_a   1.000
_cell.length_b   1.000
_cell.length_c   1.000
_cell.angle_alpha   90.00
_cell.angle_beta   90.00
_cell.angle_gamma   90.00
#
_symmetry.space_group_name_H-M   'P 1'
#
loop_
_entity.id
_entity.type
_entity.pdbx_description
1 polymer ?
#
loop_
_entity_poly.entity_id
_entity_poly.type
_entity_poly.pdbx_seq_one_letter_code
_entity_poly.pdbx_strand_id
1 'polypeptide(L)'
;MDAPSVAWPIARFCRQYLQIEPDLDYPDGSLLRPYDTQEFLYETLFAPAADGQGSELPPAYALRVLKTLVGKIEDSIDDWDQYDVSDKLMTRLAELASSGLAAANTLGHAMQKHRVTYYLAALEGTTTTTTTPPPPTITLAENRSTFAAAGTTGLRTWEASMHLGVYLCRDPALVRGKRVLELGAGTGYVSILCAKYLGAARCVASDGWSEVIDNMPANLRLNGLDTTGAAVTPLMLRWGEEEEAEELAGDGNANENGAVQADVVLGADVTFDAADMPALLSTIRRCVATKEDPVILIAVIERNRATVETFTRLASTDFHVDMTAFPIPKKEEQTGPFYSDTVPIHICRLWPKSRAGLKMERATSDRNP
;
A
#
# COMPACT_ATOMS: atom_id res chain seq x y z
N MET A 1 -8.59 -26.57 18.77
CA MET A 1 -9.85 -26.27 18.07
C MET A 1 -9.46 -25.38 16.92
N ASP A 2 -9.47 -25.93 15.72
CA ASP A 2 -9.22 -25.14 14.51
C ASP A 2 -10.27 -24.04 14.43
N ALA A 3 -9.87 -22.83 14.06
CA ALA A 3 -10.84 -21.77 13.77
C ALA A 3 -11.78 -22.29 12.68
N PRO A 4 -13.11 -22.17 12.84
CA PRO A 4 -14.04 -22.60 11.80
C PRO A 4 -13.65 -21.94 10.48
N SER A 5 -13.53 -22.73 9.41
CA SER A 5 -13.24 -22.23 8.07
C SER A 5 -14.39 -21.30 7.63
N VAL A 6 -14.20 -20.00 7.80
CA VAL A 6 -15.15 -18.97 7.34
C VAL A 6 -15.35 -19.14 5.84
N ALA A 7 -16.61 -19.21 5.41
CA ALA A 7 -16.94 -19.36 3.99
C ALA A 7 -16.35 -18.21 3.17
N TRP A 8 -15.83 -18.51 1.97
CA TRP A 8 -15.16 -17.52 1.13
C TRP A 8 -15.99 -16.23 0.90
N PRO A 9 -17.30 -16.27 0.61
CA PRO A 9 -18.09 -15.05 0.46
C PRO A 9 -18.08 -14.16 1.71
N ILE A 10 -18.14 -14.73 2.91
CA ILE A 10 -18.04 -14.01 4.18
C ILE A 10 -16.65 -13.38 4.32
N ALA A 11 -15.59 -14.16 4.07
CA ALA A 11 -14.21 -13.67 4.17
C ALA A 11 -13.94 -12.53 3.18
N ARG A 12 -14.41 -12.66 1.93
CA ARG A 12 -14.30 -11.63 0.89
C ARG A 12 -14.99 -10.34 1.32
N PHE A 13 -16.23 -10.44 1.80
CA PHE A 13 -16.99 -9.30 2.31
C PHE A 13 -16.23 -8.57 3.43
N CYS A 14 -15.71 -9.31 4.43
CA CYS A 14 -14.89 -8.74 5.50
C CYS A 14 -13.66 -7.99 4.96
N ARG A 15 -12.92 -8.60 4.02
CA ARG A 15 -11.73 -7.99 3.43
C ARG A 15 -12.09 -6.71 2.65
N GLN A 16 -13.16 -6.72 1.86
CA GLN A 16 -13.64 -5.55 1.12
C GLN A 16 -14.11 -4.42 2.05
N TYR A 17 -14.80 -4.77 3.13
CA TYR A 17 -15.24 -3.82 4.15
C TYR A 17 -14.06 -3.12 4.84
N LEU A 18 -13.09 -3.91 5.31
CA LEU A 18 -11.89 -3.40 5.99
C LEU A 18 -10.98 -2.60 5.05
N GLN A 19 -11.03 -2.89 3.75
CA GLN A 19 -10.33 -2.11 2.72
C GLN A 19 -11.14 -0.91 2.20
N ILE A 20 -12.33 -0.63 2.75
CA ILE A 20 -13.22 0.47 2.32
C ILE A 20 -13.50 0.42 0.82
N GLU A 21 -13.81 -0.77 0.28
CA GLU A 21 -14.23 -0.88 -1.10
C GLU A 21 -15.61 -0.22 -1.29
N PRO A 22 -15.84 0.54 -2.38
CA PRO A 22 -17.10 1.24 -2.61
C PRO A 22 -18.25 0.24 -2.82
N ASP A 23 -17.97 -0.81 -3.60
CA ASP A 23 -18.88 -1.89 -3.97
C ASP A 23 -18.41 -3.18 -3.29
N LEU A 24 -19.23 -3.70 -2.38
CA LEU A 24 -18.95 -4.93 -1.64
C LEU A 24 -19.78 -6.06 -2.22
N ASP A 25 -19.17 -7.24 -2.29
CA ASP A 25 -19.84 -8.49 -2.64
C ASP A 25 -20.50 -9.04 -1.38
N TYR A 26 -21.76 -8.66 -1.17
CA TYR A 26 -22.53 -9.14 -0.04
C TYR A 26 -22.76 -10.66 -0.16
N PRO A 27 -22.53 -11.43 0.91
CA PRO A 27 -22.82 -12.86 0.93
C PRO A 27 -24.31 -13.14 0.71
N ASP A 28 -24.61 -14.36 0.22
CA ASP A 28 -25.98 -14.82 0.10
C ASP A 28 -26.67 -14.89 1.47
N GLY A 29 -27.97 -14.60 1.52
CA GLY A 29 -28.76 -14.59 2.75
C GLY A 29 -28.69 -15.90 3.53
N SER A 30 -28.62 -17.05 2.83
CA SER A 30 -28.46 -18.36 3.47
C SER A 30 -27.16 -18.51 4.26
N LEU A 31 -26.11 -17.77 3.87
CA LEU A 31 -24.85 -17.68 4.61
C LEU A 31 -24.91 -16.67 5.75
N LEU A 32 -25.78 -15.66 5.66
CA LEU A 32 -25.86 -14.57 6.64
C LEU A 32 -26.80 -14.86 7.81
N ARG A 33 -27.92 -15.56 7.58
CA ARG A 33 -28.92 -15.85 8.62
C ARG A 33 -28.43 -16.68 9.82
N PRO A 34 -27.45 -17.60 9.73
CA PRO A 34 -26.99 -18.34 10.91
C PRO A 34 -26.41 -17.41 11.97
N TYR A 35 -26.83 -17.60 13.23
CA TYR A 35 -26.41 -16.78 14.37
C TYR A 35 -24.88 -16.65 14.48
N ASP A 36 -24.14 -17.76 14.39
CA ASP A 36 -22.67 -17.77 14.46
C ASP A 36 -22.02 -16.89 13.39
N THR A 37 -22.64 -16.77 12.20
CA THR A 37 -22.12 -15.91 11.14
C THR A 37 -22.37 -14.43 11.45
N GLN A 38 -23.55 -14.09 11.96
CA GLN A 38 -23.87 -12.73 12.38
C GLN A 38 -22.97 -12.28 13.54
N GLU A 39 -22.74 -13.14 14.52
CA GLU A 39 -21.82 -12.90 15.63
C GLU A 39 -20.38 -12.71 15.13
N PHE A 40 -19.91 -13.59 14.24
CA PHE A 40 -18.60 -13.43 13.62
C PHE A 40 -18.45 -12.08 12.90
N LEU A 41 -19.45 -11.69 12.10
CA LEU A 41 -19.44 -10.41 11.38
C LEU A 41 -19.45 -9.21 12.35
N TYR A 42 -20.23 -9.29 13.42
CA TYR A 42 -20.24 -8.25 14.46
C TYR A 42 -18.86 -8.11 15.10
N GLU A 43 -18.31 -9.19 15.66
CA GLU A 43 -17.03 -9.16 16.38
C GLU A 43 -15.86 -8.77 15.46
N THR A 44 -15.93 -9.15 14.17
CA THR A 44 -14.85 -8.85 13.21
C THR A 44 -14.92 -7.42 12.65
N LEU A 45 -16.12 -6.88 12.42
CA LEU A 45 -16.30 -5.67 11.61
C LEU A 45 -16.96 -4.50 12.34
N PHE A 46 -17.87 -4.78 13.28
CA PHE A 46 -18.80 -3.78 13.80
C PHE A 46 -18.68 -3.54 15.31
N ALA A 47 -18.03 -4.45 16.04
CA ALA A 47 -17.75 -4.30 17.45
C ALA A 47 -16.89 -3.03 17.70
N PRO A 48 -17.21 -2.24 18.74
CA PRO A 48 -16.39 -1.09 19.12
C PRO A 48 -14.95 -1.50 19.41
N ALA A 49 -13.99 -0.68 18.99
CA ALA A 49 -12.58 -0.92 19.31
C ALA A 49 -12.35 -0.84 20.84
N ALA A 50 -11.67 -1.84 21.40
CA ALA A 50 -11.48 -1.98 22.85
C ALA A 50 -10.68 -0.84 23.51
N ASP A 51 -9.89 -0.07 22.74
CA ASP A 51 -9.01 0.97 23.25
C ASP A 51 -9.59 2.39 23.12
N GLY A 52 -10.76 2.57 22.50
CA GLY A 52 -11.40 3.88 22.29
C GLY A 52 -10.54 4.89 21.51
N GLN A 53 -9.36 4.50 21.02
CA GLN A 53 -8.44 5.34 20.28
C GLN A 53 -8.71 5.16 18.79
N GLY A 54 -9.78 5.83 18.38
CA GLY A 54 -10.37 5.78 17.06
C GLY A 54 -9.36 5.94 15.92
N SER A 55 -9.47 5.02 14.98
CA SER A 55 -10.24 5.40 13.80
C SER A 55 -11.00 4.19 13.30
N GLU A 56 -12.25 4.08 13.76
CA GLU A 56 -13.26 3.26 13.11
C GLU A 56 -13.39 3.72 11.65
N LEU A 57 -13.76 2.79 10.77
CA LEU A 57 -14.06 3.11 9.36
C LEU A 57 -15.07 4.28 9.30
N PRO A 58 -15.12 5.06 8.21
CA PRO A 58 -15.97 6.24 8.14
C PRO A 58 -17.40 5.91 8.60
N PRO A 59 -18.00 6.62 9.58
CA PRO A 59 -19.30 6.23 10.14
C PRO A 59 -20.41 6.09 9.10
N ALA A 60 -20.43 6.98 8.09
CA ALA A 60 -21.36 6.90 6.97
C ALA A 60 -21.14 5.64 6.10
N TYR A 61 -19.89 5.21 5.92
CA TYR A 61 -19.55 3.97 5.23
C TYR A 61 -20.04 2.76 6.04
N ALA A 62 -19.70 2.71 7.33
CA ALA A 62 -20.11 1.64 8.23
C ALA A 62 -21.64 1.52 8.32
N LEU A 63 -22.35 2.64 8.47
CA LEU A 63 -23.81 2.71 8.50
C LEU A 63 -24.44 2.15 7.21
N ARG A 64 -23.97 2.61 6.05
CA ARG A 64 -24.49 2.15 4.75
C ARG A 64 -24.31 0.64 4.57
N VAL A 65 -23.13 0.12 4.93
CA VAL A 65 -22.84 -1.31 4.80
C VAL A 65 -23.67 -2.13 5.78
N LEU A 66 -23.69 -1.75 7.06
CA LEU A 66 -24.45 -2.48 8.07
C LEU A 66 -25.95 -2.48 7.79
N LYS A 67 -26.51 -1.34 7.35
CA LYS A 67 -27.93 -1.25 6.95
C LYS A 67 -28.25 -2.22 5.81
N THR A 68 -27.38 -2.32 4.80
CA THR A 68 -27.57 -3.21 3.66
C THR A 68 -27.42 -4.68 4.09
N LEU A 69 -26.46 -4.98 4.97
CA LEU A 69 -26.24 -6.32 5.52
C LEU A 69 -27.45 -6.81 6.32
N VAL A 70 -27.99 -5.97 7.22
CA VAL A 70 -29.19 -6.27 8.00
C VAL A 70 -30.38 -6.53 7.10
N GLY A 71 -30.66 -5.67 6.11
CA GLY A 71 -31.76 -5.90 5.18
C GLY A 71 -31.64 -7.22 4.41
N LYS A 72 -30.42 -7.62 4.03
CA LYS A 72 -30.18 -8.92 3.39
C LYS A 72 -30.39 -10.11 4.32
N ILE A 73 -30.13 -9.96 5.63
CA ILE A 73 -30.46 -10.98 6.63
C ILE A 73 -31.98 -11.10 6.73
N GLU A 74 -32.68 -9.97 6.94
CA GLU A 74 -34.15 -9.90 7.06
C GLU A 74 -34.85 -10.55 5.85
N ASP A 75 -34.44 -10.19 4.63
CA ASP A 75 -34.99 -10.72 3.38
C ASP A 75 -34.78 -12.24 3.21
N SER A 76 -33.86 -12.84 3.97
CA SER A 76 -33.50 -14.26 3.89
C SER A 76 -34.12 -15.16 4.96
N ILE A 77 -34.82 -14.56 5.93
CA ILE A 77 -35.51 -15.28 7.01
C ILE A 77 -36.88 -15.73 6.50
N ASP A 78 -36.99 -17.04 6.27
CA ASP A 78 -38.21 -17.74 5.90
C ASP A 78 -38.96 -18.32 7.12
N ASP A 79 -38.26 -18.52 8.24
CA ASP A 79 -38.80 -18.98 9.52
C ASP A 79 -38.21 -18.15 10.68
N TRP A 80 -39.02 -17.25 11.24
CA TRP A 80 -38.65 -16.38 12.36
C TRP A 80 -38.59 -17.09 13.72
N ASP A 81 -39.09 -18.32 13.81
CA ASP A 81 -38.88 -19.15 15.01
C ASP A 81 -37.49 -19.80 14.97
N GLN A 82 -36.88 -19.93 13.79
CA GLN A 82 -35.56 -20.52 13.58
C GLN A 82 -34.43 -19.49 13.47
N TYR A 83 -34.69 -18.38 12.78
CA TYR A 83 -33.69 -17.35 12.50
C TYR A 83 -34.20 -15.97 12.91
N ASP A 84 -33.28 -15.10 13.34
CA ASP A 84 -33.56 -13.71 13.65
C ASP A 84 -32.33 -12.85 13.30
N VAL A 85 -32.49 -11.54 13.26
CA VAL A 85 -31.40 -10.58 13.16
C VAL A 85 -30.76 -10.40 14.52
N SER A 86 -29.42 -10.47 14.59
CA SER A 86 -28.68 -10.30 15.84
C SER A 86 -28.96 -8.94 16.49
N ASP A 87 -29.36 -8.96 17.77
CA ASP A 87 -29.52 -7.77 18.62
C ASP A 87 -28.27 -6.88 18.61
N LYS A 88 -27.07 -7.47 18.50
CA LYS A 88 -25.79 -6.75 18.46
C LYS A 88 -25.67 -5.91 17.18
N LEU A 89 -26.05 -6.49 16.04
CA LEU A 89 -26.04 -5.79 14.74
C LEU A 89 -27.08 -4.67 14.74
N MET A 90 -28.28 -4.91 15.26
CA MET A 90 -29.35 -3.91 15.35
C MET A 90 -28.99 -2.75 16.29
N THR A 91 -28.42 -3.06 17.46
CA THR A 91 -27.93 -2.05 18.41
C THR A 91 -26.87 -1.17 17.75
N ARG A 92 -25.88 -1.79 17.09
CA ARG A 92 -24.82 -1.05 16.39
C ARG A 92 -25.34 -0.22 15.22
N LEU A 93 -26.35 -0.71 14.50
CA LEU A 93 -27.01 0.05 13.44
C LEU A 93 -27.69 1.32 13.99
N ALA A 94 -28.36 1.21 15.14
CA ALA A 94 -28.99 2.34 15.81
C ALA A 94 -27.95 3.37 16.32
N GLU A 95 -26.83 2.91 16.87
CA GLU A 95 -25.69 3.76 17.28
C GLU A 95 -25.09 4.53 16.10
N LEU A 96 -24.83 3.85 14.98
CA LEU A 96 -24.27 4.45 13.78
C LEU A 96 -25.25 5.44 13.12
N ALA A 97 -26.54 5.12 13.12
CA ALA A 97 -27.57 6.04 12.63
C ALA A 97 -27.60 7.32 13.49
N SER A 98 -27.55 7.18 14.82
CA SER A 98 -27.58 8.31 15.74
C SER A 98 -26.33 9.20 15.62
N SER A 99 -25.14 8.59 15.49
CA SER A 99 -23.87 9.32 15.35
C SER A 99 -23.69 9.97 13.96
N GLY A 100 -24.19 9.34 12.89
CA GLY A 100 -24.13 9.89 11.54
C GLY A 100 -24.88 11.22 11.39
N LEU A 101 -26.04 11.37 12.06
CA LEU A 101 -26.78 12.63 12.12
C LEU A 101 -25.99 13.75 12.84
N ALA A 102 -25.18 13.41 13.85
CA ALA A 102 -24.35 14.38 14.56
C ALA A 102 -23.11 14.79 13.74
N ALA A 103 -22.47 13.83 13.07
CA ALA A 103 -21.26 14.04 12.27
C ALA A 103 -21.50 14.89 11.01
N ALA A 104 -22.66 14.75 10.36
CA ALA A 104 -23.03 15.51 9.17
C ALA A 104 -23.03 17.04 9.35
N ASN A 105 -23.01 17.53 10.61
CA ASN A 105 -23.00 18.95 10.96
C ASN A 105 -21.58 19.54 11.15
N THR A 106 -20.51 18.79 10.87
CA THR A 106 -19.13 19.21 11.16
C THR A 106 -18.28 19.27 9.89
N LEU A 107 -17.74 20.46 9.57
CA LEU A 107 -16.90 20.69 8.37
C LEU A 107 -15.56 19.90 8.35
N GLY A 108 -15.16 19.24 9.44
CA GLY A 108 -13.84 18.62 9.60
C GLY A 108 -13.68 17.18 9.06
N HIS A 109 -14.76 16.52 8.65
CA HIS A 109 -14.71 15.08 8.31
C HIS A 109 -13.99 14.75 7.00
N ALA A 110 -13.87 15.68 6.05
CA ALA A 110 -13.21 15.43 4.76
C ALA A 110 -11.67 15.26 4.88
N MET A 111 -11.09 15.65 6.02
CA MET A 111 -9.65 15.55 6.29
C MET A 111 -9.28 14.40 7.24
N GLN A 112 -10.27 13.63 7.71
CA GLN A 112 -10.05 12.59 8.70
C GLN A 112 -9.40 11.35 8.07
N LYS A 113 -8.42 10.78 8.76
CA LYS A 113 -7.81 9.51 8.38
C LYS A 113 -8.57 8.35 8.98
N HIS A 114 -8.75 7.30 8.19
CA HIS A 114 -9.40 6.05 8.58
C HIS A 114 -8.43 4.89 8.47
N ARG A 115 -8.58 3.90 9.36
CA ARG A 115 -7.81 2.66 9.29
C ARG A 115 -8.32 1.83 8.12
N VAL A 116 -7.48 1.68 7.10
CA VAL A 116 -7.71 0.81 5.95
C VAL A 116 -6.83 -0.41 6.10
N THR A 117 -7.42 -1.61 5.98
CA THR A 117 -6.65 -2.86 6.08
C THR A 117 -6.65 -3.58 4.75
N TYR A 118 -5.45 -3.83 4.24
CA TYR A 118 -5.19 -4.56 3.01
C TYR A 118 -4.85 -6.01 3.36
N TYR A 119 -5.62 -6.93 2.81
CA TYR A 119 -5.35 -8.36 2.93
C TYR A 119 -4.32 -8.80 1.89
N LEU A 120 -3.25 -9.48 2.29
CA LEU A 120 -2.15 -9.86 1.40
C LEU A 120 -2.31 -11.30 0.90
N ALA A 121 -3.25 -11.55 -0.03
CA ALA A 121 -3.58 -12.91 -0.45
C ALA A 121 -2.42 -13.66 -1.11
N ALA A 122 -1.49 -12.93 -1.75
CA ALA A 122 -0.28 -13.52 -2.34
C ALA A 122 0.68 -14.18 -1.32
N LEU A 123 0.46 -13.95 -0.01
CA LEU A 123 1.25 -14.55 1.07
C LEU A 123 0.51 -15.70 1.79
N GLU A 124 -0.75 -15.98 1.45
CA GLU A 124 -1.47 -17.13 2.00
C GLU A 124 -0.71 -18.44 1.70
N GLY A 125 -0.62 -19.34 2.70
CA GLY A 125 0.02 -20.66 2.55
C GLY A 125 1.54 -20.70 2.68
N THR A 126 2.21 -19.56 2.95
CA THR A 126 3.67 -19.49 3.11
C THR A 126 4.19 -19.80 4.52
N THR A 127 3.30 -19.98 5.51
CA THR A 127 3.64 -20.23 6.92
C THR A 127 3.43 -21.70 7.30
N THR A 128 4.52 -22.38 7.67
CA THR A 128 4.57 -23.83 8.02
C THR A 128 4.52 -24.09 9.54
N THR A 129 4.19 -23.09 10.36
CA THR A 129 4.21 -23.22 11.83
C THR A 129 2.93 -23.86 12.39
N THR A 130 3.10 -24.72 13.41
CA THR A 130 2.10 -25.53 14.14
C THR A 130 1.01 -24.73 14.90
N THR A 131 0.99 -23.41 14.78
CA THR A 131 -0.07 -22.51 15.24
C THR A 131 -0.45 -21.64 14.06
N THR A 132 -1.71 -21.65 13.62
CA THR A 132 -2.18 -20.79 12.52
C THR A 132 -1.98 -19.31 12.89
N PRO A 133 -1.01 -18.61 12.28
CA PRO A 133 -0.83 -17.19 12.53
C PRO A 133 -2.05 -16.41 12.00
N PRO A 134 -2.31 -15.20 12.51
CA PRO A 134 -3.31 -14.33 11.90
C PRO A 134 -2.95 -14.10 10.42
N PRO A 135 -3.96 -13.92 9.56
CA PRO A 135 -3.71 -13.72 8.13
C PRO A 135 -2.81 -12.50 7.87
N PRO A 136 -2.00 -12.51 6.81
CA PRO A 136 -1.09 -11.42 6.51
C PRO A 136 -1.86 -10.18 6.06
N THR A 137 -1.74 -9.10 6.82
CA THR A 137 -2.41 -7.82 6.55
C THR A 137 -1.49 -6.61 6.76
N ILE A 138 -1.82 -5.51 6.09
CA ILE A 138 -1.23 -4.19 6.35
C ILE A 138 -2.37 -3.23 6.68
N THR A 139 -2.29 -2.58 7.84
CA THR A 139 -3.28 -1.57 8.27
C THR A 139 -2.65 -0.18 8.26
N LEU A 140 -3.29 0.78 7.59
CA LEU A 140 -2.77 2.13 7.40
C LEU A 140 -3.84 3.16 7.77
N ALA A 141 -3.43 4.27 8.37
CA ALA A 141 -4.28 5.43 8.59
C ALA A 141 -4.20 6.34 7.36
N GLU A 142 -5.27 6.34 6.55
CA GLU A 142 -5.31 7.01 5.24
C GLU A 142 -6.51 7.94 5.09
N ASN A 143 -6.36 8.98 4.28
CA ASN A 143 -7.47 9.84 3.88
C ASN A 143 -7.90 9.47 2.44
N ARG A 144 -9.05 8.77 2.31
CA ARG A 144 -9.60 8.38 1.01
C ARG A 144 -10.57 9.40 0.39
N SER A 145 -10.90 10.49 1.09
CA SER A 145 -11.90 11.47 0.64
C SER A 145 -11.38 12.52 -0.35
N THR A 146 -10.09 12.51 -0.69
CA THR A 146 -9.50 13.57 -1.53
C THR A 146 -8.44 13.01 -2.49
N PHE A 147 -8.49 13.44 -3.76
CA PHE A 147 -7.44 13.15 -4.76
C PHE A 147 -6.12 13.87 -4.46
N ALA A 148 -6.18 14.98 -3.69
CA ALA A 148 -5.04 15.69 -3.13
C ALA A 148 -5.46 16.34 -1.81
N ALA A 149 -5.28 15.67 -0.67
CA ALA A 149 -5.46 16.33 0.63
C ALA A 149 -4.24 17.21 0.89
N ALA A 150 -4.46 18.44 1.35
CA ALA A 150 -3.40 19.40 1.72
C ALA A 150 -2.33 19.69 0.63
N GLY A 151 -2.65 19.44 -0.65
CA GLY A 151 -1.70 19.65 -1.76
C GLY A 151 -0.79 18.46 -2.07
N THR A 152 -0.99 17.30 -1.43
CA THR A 152 -0.24 16.07 -1.69
C THR A 152 -1.16 14.89 -2.01
N THR A 153 -0.69 13.97 -2.85
CA THR A 153 -1.36 12.70 -3.20
C THR A 153 -0.93 11.53 -2.29
N GLY A 154 0.04 11.75 -1.38
CA GLY A 154 0.68 10.70 -0.57
C GLY A 154 -0.11 10.22 0.65
N LEU A 155 -1.34 10.70 0.86
CA LEU A 155 -2.15 10.40 2.06
C LEU A 155 -3.10 9.20 1.89
N ARG A 156 -3.02 8.50 0.75
CA ARG A 156 -3.71 7.24 0.47
C ARG A 156 -2.81 6.26 -0.27
N THR A 157 -3.10 4.98 -0.15
CA THR A 157 -2.46 3.93 -0.94
C THR A 157 -3.10 3.88 -2.32
N TRP A 158 -2.27 3.90 -3.36
CA TRP A 158 -2.71 3.85 -4.75
C TRP A 158 -2.60 2.44 -5.34
N GLU A 159 -3.33 2.19 -6.43
CA GLU A 159 -3.42 0.90 -7.10
C GLU A 159 -2.04 0.37 -7.52
N ALA A 160 -1.13 1.25 -7.94
CA ALA A 160 0.24 0.88 -8.29
C ALA A 160 1.03 0.31 -7.11
N SER A 161 0.83 0.83 -5.89
CA SER A 161 1.51 0.35 -4.67
C SER A 161 1.04 -1.06 -4.31
N MET A 162 -0.27 -1.30 -4.40
CA MET A 162 -0.86 -2.63 -4.19
C MET A 162 -0.38 -3.62 -5.25
N HIS A 163 -0.35 -3.21 -6.52
CA HIS A 163 0.09 -4.04 -7.63
C HIS A 163 1.58 -4.40 -7.54
N LEU A 164 2.45 -3.42 -7.22
CA LEU A 164 3.86 -3.66 -6.94
C LEU A 164 4.04 -4.61 -5.75
N GLY A 165 3.23 -4.46 -4.71
CA GLY A 165 3.24 -5.35 -3.56
C GLY A 165 2.92 -6.80 -3.93
N VAL A 166 1.89 -7.04 -4.75
CA VAL A 166 1.55 -8.38 -5.27
C VAL A 166 2.71 -8.96 -6.10
N TYR A 167 3.35 -8.14 -6.94
CA TYR A 167 4.52 -8.56 -7.71
C TYR A 167 5.67 -9.01 -6.80
N LEU A 168 6.00 -8.22 -5.78
CA LEU A 168 7.07 -8.54 -4.82
C LEU A 168 6.74 -9.78 -3.97
N CYS A 169 5.47 -10.04 -3.65
CA CYS A 169 5.07 -11.26 -2.95
C CYS A 169 5.32 -12.52 -3.79
N ARG A 170 5.23 -12.43 -5.12
CA ARG A 170 5.52 -13.56 -6.02
C ARG A 170 7.00 -13.86 -6.16
N ASP A 171 7.87 -12.87 -5.95
CA ASP A 171 9.32 -13.06 -5.91
C ASP A 171 9.97 -12.29 -4.74
N PRO A 172 9.85 -12.79 -3.50
CA PRO A 172 10.44 -12.11 -2.34
C PRO A 172 11.98 -12.05 -2.38
N ALA A 173 12.65 -12.85 -3.23
CA ALA A 173 14.11 -12.81 -3.38
C ALA A 173 14.60 -11.46 -3.95
N LEU A 174 13.71 -10.71 -4.60
CA LEU A 174 14.00 -9.35 -5.05
C LEU A 174 14.40 -8.43 -3.91
N VAL A 175 13.86 -8.61 -2.69
CA VAL A 175 14.06 -7.71 -1.53
C VAL A 175 14.64 -8.40 -0.29
N ARG A 176 14.55 -9.74 -0.18
CA ARG A 176 15.00 -10.47 1.00
C ARG A 176 16.48 -10.23 1.30
N GLY A 177 16.77 -9.81 2.54
CA GLY A 177 18.13 -9.51 3.02
C GLY A 177 18.74 -8.24 2.43
N LYS A 178 18.00 -7.46 1.66
CA LYS A 178 18.51 -6.27 0.95
C LYS A 178 18.11 -4.97 1.64
N ARG A 179 18.84 -3.90 1.33
CA ARG A 179 18.48 -2.52 1.69
C ARG A 179 17.60 -1.94 0.59
N VAL A 180 16.36 -1.63 0.94
CA VAL A 180 15.32 -1.16 0.03
C VAL A 180 15.14 0.34 0.22
N LEU A 181 15.09 1.11 -0.86
CA LEU A 181 14.65 2.50 -0.88
C LEU A 181 13.34 2.58 -1.67
N GLU A 182 12.28 3.07 -1.04
CA GLU A 182 11.02 3.40 -1.71
C GLU A 182 10.98 4.91 -1.96
N LEU A 183 10.86 5.31 -3.23
CA LEU A 183 10.67 6.69 -3.67
C LEU A 183 9.18 6.99 -3.78
N GLY A 184 8.73 8.13 -3.24
CA GLY A 184 7.31 8.48 -3.23
C GLY A 184 6.48 7.49 -2.42
N ALA A 185 6.93 7.17 -1.21
CA ALA A 185 6.38 6.09 -0.40
C ALA A 185 4.93 6.34 0.07
N GLY A 186 4.47 7.60 0.10
CA GLY A 186 3.12 7.92 0.53
C GLY A 186 2.79 7.35 1.90
N THR A 187 1.88 6.37 1.95
CA THR A 187 1.47 5.70 3.19
C THR A 187 2.50 4.72 3.75
N GLY A 188 3.51 4.35 2.96
CA GLY A 188 4.54 3.36 3.30
C GLY A 188 4.14 1.91 3.06
N TYR A 189 3.04 1.66 2.35
CA TYR A 189 2.51 0.30 2.09
C TYR A 189 3.60 -0.67 1.60
N VAL A 190 4.42 -0.29 0.61
CA VAL A 190 5.41 -1.19 0.01
C VAL A 190 6.60 -1.41 0.95
N SER A 191 7.10 -0.36 1.61
CA SER A 191 8.15 -0.50 2.62
C SER A 191 7.72 -1.38 3.80
N ILE A 192 6.49 -1.21 4.30
CA ILE A 192 5.93 -2.05 5.36
C ILE A 192 5.83 -3.50 4.90
N LEU A 193 5.35 -3.76 3.68
CA LEU A 193 5.30 -5.10 3.11
C LEU A 193 6.69 -5.75 3.06
N CYS A 194 7.68 -5.02 2.54
CA CYS A 194 9.05 -5.49 2.38
C CYS A 194 9.68 -5.86 3.73
N ALA A 195 9.56 -4.97 4.71
CA ALA A 195 10.12 -5.16 6.04
C ALA A 195 9.40 -6.26 6.84
N LYS A 196 8.07 -6.22 6.88
CA LYS A 196 7.27 -7.09 7.74
C LYS A 196 7.14 -8.52 7.21
N TYR A 197 7.04 -8.69 5.89
CA TYR A 197 6.64 -9.97 5.29
C TYR A 197 7.65 -10.55 4.31
N LEU A 198 8.43 -9.71 3.61
CA LEU A 198 9.33 -10.20 2.55
C LEU A 198 10.79 -10.35 3.01
N GLY A 199 11.09 -9.93 4.24
CA GLY A 199 12.39 -10.13 4.87
C GLY A 199 13.47 -9.17 4.36
N ALA A 200 13.10 -7.95 3.96
CA ALA A 200 14.08 -6.90 3.69
C ALA A 200 14.94 -6.63 4.94
N ALA A 201 16.24 -6.38 4.75
CA ALA A 201 17.14 -6.12 5.88
C ALA A 201 16.88 -4.74 6.49
N ARG A 202 16.64 -3.74 5.63
CA ARG A 202 16.22 -2.39 5.98
C ARG A 202 15.43 -1.78 4.82
N CYS A 203 14.49 -0.91 5.14
CA CYS A 203 13.70 -0.14 4.21
C CYS A 203 13.84 1.34 4.55
N VAL A 204 14.03 2.18 3.55
CA VAL A 204 13.90 3.63 3.65
C VAL A 204 12.64 4.00 2.88
N ALA A 205 11.63 4.50 3.59
CA ALA A 205 10.38 4.97 3.01
C ALA A 205 10.50 6.49 2.79
N SER A 206 10.68 6.93 1.55
CA SER A 206 11.01 8.32 1.24
C SER A 206 9.94 9.06 0.45
N ASP A 207 9.74 10.34 0.75
CA ASP A 207 8.75 11.21 0.12
C ASP A 207 9.20 12.68 0.15
N GLY A 208 8.73 13.48 -0.80
CA GLY A 208 9.10 14.90 -0.91
C GLY A 208 8.31 15.83 0.01
N TRP A 209 7.26 15.33 0.68
CA TRP A 209 6.39 16.14 1.53
C TRP A 209 6.57 15.77 3.01
N SER A 210 6.90 16.76 3.86
CA SER A 210 7.09 16.56 5.29
C SER A 210 5.84 15.98 5.96
N GLU A 211 4.65 16.44 5.58
CA GLU A 211 3.39 15.91 6.13
C GLU A 211 3.26 14.40 5.88
N VAL A 212 3.69 13.89 4.73
CA VAL A 212 3.65 12.44 4.43
C VAL A 212 4.62 11.70 5.35
N ILE A 213 5.83 12.21 5.52
CA ILE A 213 6.86 11.63 6.39
C ILE A 213 6.45 11.67 7.86
N ASP A 214 5.88 12.78 8.34
CA ASP A 214 5.40 12.97 9.72
C ASP A 214 4.28 11.98 10.08
N ASN A 215 3.53 11.51 9.07
CA ASN A 215 2.46 10.54 9.22
C ASN A 215 2.94 9.09 9.20
N MET A 216 4.09 8.81 8.59
CA MET A 216 4.65 7.48 8.44
C MET A 216 4.81 6.72 9.77
N PRO A 217 5.30 7.33 10.88
CA PRO A 217 5.42 6.65 12.17
C PRO A 217 4.10 6.07 12.70
N ALA A 218 2.96 6.71 12.44
CA ALA A 218 1.67 6.17 12.83
C ALA A 218 1.35 4.88 12.06
N ASN A 219 1.62 4.84 10.76
CA ASN A 219 1.46 3.64 9.94
C ASN A 219 2.44 2.53 10.33
N LEU A 220 3.68 2.86 10.68
CA LEU A 220 4.64 1.87 11.19
C LEU A 220 4.16 1.25 12.51
N ARG A 221 3.64 2.06 13.45
CA ARG A 221 3.05 1.59 14.71
C ARG A 221 1.87 0.64 14.48
N LEU A 222 0.97 0.97 13.56
CA LEU A 222 -0.18 0.12 13.22
C LEU A 222 0.24 -1.27 12.73
N ASN A 223 1.48 -1.42 12.25
CA ASN A 223 2.01 -2.66 11.73
C ASN A 223 3.06 -3.32 12.62
N GLY A 224 3.33 -2.77 13.81
CA GLY A 224 4.32 -3.30 14.77
C GLY A 224 5.78 -3.07 14.34
N LEU A 225 6.05 -1.99 13.61
CA LEU A 225 7.37 -1.65 13.08
C LEU A 225 8.01 -0.43 13.77
N ASP A 226 7.53 -0.06 14.96
CA ASP A 226 7.98 1.10 15.74
C ASP A 226 9.06 0.78 16.81
N THR A 227 9.65 -0.42 16.75
CA THR A 227 10.65 -0.87 17.72
C THR A 227 12.04 -0.29 17.46
N THR A 228 12.88 -0.21 18.50
CA THR A 228 14.31 0.17 18.37
C THR A 228 15.03 -0.74 17.37
N GLY A 229 15.68 -0.16 16.37
CA GLY A 229 16.26 -0.90 15.24
C GLY A 229 15.27 -1.14 14.08
N ALA A 230 14.25 -0.28 13.98
CA ALA A 230 13.16 -0.36 13.01
C ALA A 230 13.63 -0.78 11.61
N ALA A 231 12.96 -1.78 11.05
CA ALA A 231 13.22 -2.24 9.70
C ALA A 231 12.80 -1.20 8.64
N VAL A 232 12.03 -0.17 9.01
CA VAL A 232 11.62 0.93 8.11
C VAL A 232 11.99 2.28 8.71
N THR A 233 12.70 3.11 7.95
CA THR A 233 13.08 4.48 8.31
C THR A 233 12.39 5.48 7.37
N PRO A 234 11.51 6.36 7.88
CA PRO A 234 10.97 7.46 7.10
C PRO A 234 12.07 8.48 6.76
N LEU A 235 12.08 8.99 5.53
CA LEU A 235 13.09 9.95 5.06
C LEU A 235 12.44 11.01 4.16
N MET A 236 12.62 12.29 4.48
CA MET A 236 12.25 13.34 3.53
C MET A 236 13.29 13.38 2.40
N LEU A 237 12.83 13.19 1.16
CA LEU A 237 13.66 13.19 -0.04
C LEU A 237 12.87 13.80 -1.20
N ARG A 238 13.25 15.01 -1.60
CA ARG A 238 12.79 15.61 -2.86
C ARG A 238 13.68 15.11 -3.99
N TRP A 239 13.07 14.67 -5.10
CA TRP A 239 13.85 14.15 -6.22
C TRP A 239 14.72 15.25 -6.81
N GLY A 240 15.97 14.93 -7.13
CA GLY A 240 16.97 15.89 -7.59
C GLY A 240 17.66 16.71 -6.49
N GLU A 241 17.24 16.58 -5.23
CA GLU A 241 17.78 17.31 -4.06
C GLU A 241 18.39 16.32 -3.05
N GLU A 242 19.16 15.33 -3.53
CA GLU A 242 19.64 14.23 -2.67
C GLU A 242 20.69 14.68 -1.66
N GLU A 243 21.32 15.84 -1.87
CA GLU A 243 22.31 16.44 -0.98
C GLU A 243 21.71 16.81 0.40
N GLU A 244 20.38 17.05 0.47
CA GLU A 244 19.67 17.32 1.73
C GLU A 244 19.31 16.04 2.49
N ALA A 245 19.25 14.89 1.81
CA ALA A 245 18.98 13.59 2.43
C ALA A 245 20.21 13.00 3.16
N GLU A 246 21.39 13.58 2.94
CA GLU A 246 22.68 13.20 3.53
C GLU A 246 22.67 13.33 5.07
N GLU A 247 21.96 14.33 5.61
CA GLU A 247 21.87 14.57 7.06
C GLU A 247 20.93 13.57 7.78
N LEU A 248 19.97 12.99 7.07
CA LEU A 248 18.90 12.17 7.64
C LEU A 248 19.15 10.66 7.54
N ALA A 249 20.09 10.21 6.70
CA ALA A 249 20.33 8.78 6.45
C ALA A 249 21.01 8.04 7.64
N GLY A 250 21.59 8.76 8.60
CA GLY A 250 22.29 8.18 9.74
C GLY A 250 23.58 7.42 9.39
N ASP A 251 24.41 7.15 10.39
CA ASP A 251 25.69 6.46 10.22
C ASP A 251 25.48 5.05 9.62
N GLY A 252 25.91 4.86 8.37
CA GLY A 252 25.97 3.57 7.67
C GLY A 252 25.08 3.39 6.43
N ASN A 253 24.24 4.37 6.07
CA ASN A 253 23.38 4.28 4.87
C ASN A 253 23.81 5.19 3.69
N ALA A 254 24.71 6.13 3.92
CA ALA A 254 25.28 7.02 2.91
C ALA A 254 26.60 6.48 2.34
N ASN A 255 26.91 6.79 1.06
CA ASN A 255 28.25 6.56 0.50
C ASN A 255 29.22 7.71 0.86
N GLU A 256 30.46 7.64 0.38
CA GLU A 256 31.49 8.71 0.54
C GLU A 256 31.06 10.09 0.01
N ASN A 257 30.01 10.15 -0.80
CA ASN A 257 29.39 11.36 -1.33
C ASN A 257 27.99 11.60 -0.73
N GLY A 258 27.70 11.09 0.48
CA GLY A 258 26.45 11.35 1.20
C GLY A 258 25.19 10.61 0.71
N ALA A 259 25.19 10.04 -0.50
CA ALA A 259 23.98 9.48 -1.10
C ALA A 259 23.53 8.16 -0.46
N VAL A 260 22.23 8.05 -0.13
CA VAL A 260 21.58 6.80 0.31
C VAL A 260 21.88 5.67 -0.66
N GLN A 261 22.51 4.60 -0.19
CA GLN A 261 22.84 3.44 -1.01
C GLN A 261 21.83 2.32 -0.81
N ALA A 262 21.06 2.01 -1.85
CA ALA A 262 20.09 0.94 -1.84
C ALA A 262 20.54 -0.21 -2.74
N ASP A 263 20.27 -1.44 -2.33
CA ASP A 263 20.41 -2.62 -3.19
C ASP A 263 19.17 -2.79 -4.07
N VAL A 264 18.03 -2.24 -3.62
CA VAL A 264 16.75 -2.20 -4.33
C VAL A 264 16.16 -0.80 -4.27
N VAL A 265 15.74 -0.25 -5.41
CA VAL A 265 14.94 0.97 -5.49
C VAL A 265 13.54 0.62 -6.00
N LEU A 266 12.53 1.03 -5.26
CA LEU A 266 11.12 0.83 -5.56
C LEU A 266 10.43 2.18 -5.76
N GLY A 267 9.43 2.23 -6.63
CA GLY A 267 8.54 3.38 -6.76
C GLY A 267 7.20 2.93 -7.31
N ALA A 268 6.10 3.52 -6.84
CA ALA A 268 4.77 3.18 -7.28
C ALA A 268 3.96 4.44 -7.58
N ASP A 269 3.47 4.58 -8.82
CA ASP A 269 2.80 5.78 -9.30
C ASP A 269 3.62 7.06 -9.06
N VAL A 270 4.92 7.00 -9.38
CA VAL A 270 5.87 8.14 -9.28
C VAL A 270 6.16 8.81 -10.62
N THR A 271 5.46 8.40 -11.67
CA THR A 271 5.71 8.82 -13.06
C THR A 271 4.50 9.56 -13.67
N PHE A 272 3.67 10.19 -12.85
CA PHE A 272 2.44 10.85 -13.31
C PHE A 272 2.68 12.26 -13.87
N ASP A 273 3.69 12.99 -13.37
CA ASP A 273 4.09 14.29 -13.89
C ASP A 273 5.39 14.17 -14.71
N ALA A 274 5.36 14.62 -15.96
CA ALA A 274 6.52 14.61 -16.84
C ALA A 274 7.62 15.58 -16.41
N ALA A 275 7.28 16.63 -15.66
CA ALA A 275 8.24 17.61 -15.15
C ALA A 275 9.17 16.99 -14.09
N ASP A 276 8.69 16.02 -13.31
CA ASP A 276 9.43 15.40 -12.21
C ASP A 276 10.32 14.24 -12.65
N MET A 277 10.04 13.63 -13.82
CA MET A 277 10.74 12.45 -14.31
C MET A 277 12.27 12.61 -14.42
N PRO A 278 12.84 13.74 -14.91
CA PRO A 278 14.29 13.91 -14.96
C PRO A 278 14.92 13.89 -13.56
N ALA A 279 14.28 14.54 -12.59
CA ALA A 279 14.75 14.58 -11.21
C ALA A 279 14.69 13.18 -10.58
N LEU A 280 13.56 12.48 -10.74
CA LEU A 280 13.37 11.09 -10.29
C LEU A 280 14.46 10.16 -10.83
N LEU A 281 14.73 10.20 -12.15
CA LEU A 281 15.73 9.35 -12.78
C LEU A 281 17.16 9.68 -12.31
N SER A 282 17.46 10.96 -12.07
CA SER A 282 18.71 11.41 -11.46
C SER A 282 18.88 10.81 -10.05
N THR A 283 17.83 10.86 -9.23
CA THR A 283 17.81 10.28 -7.88
C THR A 283 18.08 8.78 -7.94
N ILE A 284 17.32 8.04 -8.76
CA ILE A 284 17.51 6.59 -8.95
C ILE A 284 18.98 6.29 -9.31
N ARG A 285 19.55 7.02 -10.27
CA ARG A 285 20.92 6.81 -10.74
C ARG A 285 21.95 7.04 -9.63
N ARG A 286 21.75 8.04 -8.77
CA ARG A 286 22.64 8.33 -7.63
C ARG A 286 22.54 7.26 -6.54
N CYS A 287 21.32 6.83 -6.19
CA CYS A 287 21.08 5.85 -5.12
C CYS A 287 21.67 4.47 -5.41
N VAL A 288 21.87 4.13 -6.68
CA VAL A 288 22.43 2.84 -7.12
C VAL A 288 23.85 2.94 -7.67
N ALA A 289 24.49 4.12 -7.60
CA ALA A 289 25.73 4.40 -8.33
C ALA A 289 26.92 3.49 -7.96
N THR A 290 26.94 2.91 -6.76
CA THR A 290 28.01 2.00 -6.29
C THR A 290 27.65 0.53 -6.42
N LYS A 291 26.47 0.21 -6.96
CA LYS A 291 25.94 -1.15 -7.05
C LYS A 291 26.20 -1.75 -8.42
N GLU A 292 26.76 -2.95 -8.43
CA GLU A 292 27.03 -3.70 -9.65
C GLU A 292 25.74 -4.21 -10.31
N ASP A 293 24.78 -4.69 -9.52
CA ASP A 293 23.50 -5.23 -9.99
C ASP A 293 22.34 -4.77 -9.08
N PRO A 294 21.96 -3.48 -9.13
CA PRO A 294 20.84 -2.98 -8.37
C PRO A 294 19.51 -3.48 -8.95
N VAL A 295 18.54 -3.78 -8.09
CA VAL A 295 17.16 -4.03 -8.52
C VAL A 295 16.40 -2.70 -8.52
N ILE A 296 15.88 -2.26 -9.67
CA ILE A 296 15.08 -1.04 -9.76
C ILE A 296 13.73 -1.41 -10.36
N LEU A 297 12.65 -1.19 -9.61
CA LEU A 297 11.28 -1.53 -10.01
C LEU A 297 10.35 -0.34 -9.81
N ILE A 298 9.75 0.13 -10.89
CA ILE A 298 8.78 1.22 -10.89
C ILE A 298 7.42 0.69 -11.39
N ALA A 299 6.38 0.74 -10.55
CA ALA A 299 5.02 0.44 -11.01
C ALA A 299 4.42 1.67 -11.68
N VAL A 300 4.14 1.55 -12.98
CA VAL A 300 3.68 2.63 -13.86
C VAL A 300 2.24 2.38 -14.25
N ILE A 301 1.33 3.26 -13.84
CA ILE A 301 -0.07 3.21 -14.27
C ILE A 301 -0.25 3.95 -15.60
N GLU A 302 -0.81 3.28 -16.60
CA GLU A 302 -1.00 3.85 -17.95
C GLU A 302 -2.30 4.67 -18.03
N ARG A 303 -2.37 5.79 -17.28
CA ARG A 303 -3.48 6.76 -17.41
C ARG A 303 -3.39 7.57 -18.69
N ASN A 304 -2.16 7.85 -19.13
CA ASN A 304 -1.86 8.53 -20.38
C ASN A 304 -0.64 7.88 -21.01
N ARG A 305 -0.84 7.24 -22.16
CA ARG A 305 0.21 6.56 -22.90
C ARG A 305 1.38 7.48 -23.28
N ALA A 306 1.13 8.75 -23.58
CA ALA A 306 2.20 9.72 -23.90
C ALA A 306 3.11 10.00 -22.69
N THR A 307 2.57 9.96 -21.47
CA THR A 307 3.34 10.09 -20.23
C THR A 307 4.26 8.87 -20.04
N VAL A 308 3.74 7.67 -20.28
CA VAL A 308 4.53 6.42 -20.22
C VAL A 308 5.64 6.39 -21.28
N GLU A 309 5.34 6.80 -22.51
CA GLU A 309 6.32 6.92 -23.59
C GLU A 309 7.41 7.96 -23.26
N THR A 310 7.03 9.08 -22.62
CA THR A 310 7.96 10.10 -22.14
C THR A 310 8.90 9.55 -21.07
N PHE A 311 8.35 8.88 -20.04
CA PHE A 311 9.15 8.22 -19.01
C PHE A 311 10.13 7.21 -19.61
N THR A 312 9.64 6.32 -20.47
CA THR A 312 10.45 5.29 -21.13
C THR A 312 11.60 5.91 -21.92
N ARG A 313 11.32 6.97 -22.69
CA ARG A 313 12.34 7.69 -23.47
C ARG A 313 13.39 8.34 -22.58
N LEU A 314 12.98 9.02 -21.50
CA LEU A 314 13.91 9.66 -20.57
C LEU A 314 14.77 8.62 -19.84
N ALA A 315 14.15 7.57 -19.29
CA ALA A 315 14.82 6.48 -18.59
C ALA A 315 15.83 5.76 -19.49
N SER A 316 15.48 5.57 -20.78
CA SER A 316 16.35 4.96 -21.79
C SER A 316 17.64 5.73 -22.05
N THR A 317 17.83 6.93 -21.51
CA THR A 317 19.10 7.66 -21.62
C THR A 317 20.19 6.95 -20.82
N ASP A 318 19.92 6.68 -19.55
CA ASP A 318 20.88 6.15 -18.57
C ASP A 318 20.65 4.67 -18.21
N PHE A 319 19.46 4.15 -18.48
CA PHE A 319 19.05 2.80 -18.11
C PHE A 319 18.64 1.99 -19.34
N HIS A 320 18.78 0.68 -19.25
CA HIS A 320 17.93 -0.21 -20.00
C HIS A 320 16.56 -0.27 -19.33
N VAL A 321 15.50 -0.34 -20.14
CA VAL A 321 14.12 -0.29 -19.68
C VAL A 321 13.41 -1.56 -20.16
N ASP A 322 12.82 -2.30 -19.22
CA ASP A 322 11.90 -3.40 -19.51
C ASP A 322 10.54 -3.10 -18.90
N MET A 323 9.51 -2.99 -19.74
CA MET A 323 8.13 -2.81 -19.32
C MET A 323 7.48 -4.19 -19.28
N THR A 324 7.66 -4.91 -18.18
CA THR A 324 7.12 -6.25 -18.03
C THR A 324 5.61 -6.18 -17.77
N ALA A 325 4.84 -6.90 -18.60
CA ALA A 325 3.42 -7.07 -18.35
C ALA A 325 3.21 -7.95 -17.11
N PHE A 326 2.48 -7.41 -16.14
CA PHE A 326 2.02 -8.14 -14.96
C PHE A 326 0.50 -7.95 -14.87
N PRO A 327 -0.30 -8.84 -15.48
CA PRO A 327 -1.73 -8.58 -15.64
C PRO A 327 -2.44 -8.52 -14.29
N ILE A 328 -3.34 -7.53 -14.16
CA ILE A 328 -4.22 -7.38 -13.01
C ILE A 328 -5.33 -8.44 -13.12
N PRO A 329 -5.55 -9.29 -12.10
CA PRO A 329 -6.70 -10.19 -12.08
C PRO A 329 -8.00 -9.39 -12.11
N LYS A 330 -9.05 -9.94 -12.71
CA LYS A 330 -10.36 -9.27 -12.73
C LYS A 330 -10.86 -9.04 -11.31
N LYS A 331 -11.63 -7.97 -11.09
CA LYS A 331 -12.14 -7.60 -9.76
C LYS A 331 -12.85 -8.76 -9.04
N GLU A 332 -13.56 -9.62 -9.76
CA GLU A 332 -14.26 -10.79 -9.22
C GLU A 332 -13.30 -11.91 -8.76
N GLU A 333 -12.11 -11.98 -9.36
CA GLU A 333 -11.08 -12.99 -9.11
C GLU A 333 -10.10 -12.55 -8.00
N GLN A 334 -10.00 -11.25 -7.72
CA GLN A 334 -9.11 -10.72 -6.69
C GLN A 334 -9.53 -11.20 -5.30
N THR A 335 -8.59 -11.65 -4.47
CA THR A 335 -8.87 -12.09 -3.09
C THR A 335 -8.26 -11.18 -2.02
N GLY A 336 -7.66 -10.07 -2.44
CA GLY A 336 -6.96 -9.10 -1.60
C GLY A 336 -5.49 -8.91 -2.02
N PRO A 337 -4.96 -7.68 -2.06
CA PRO A 337 -5.71 -6.43 -1.91
C PRO A 337 -6.62 -6.19 -3.13
N PHE A 338 -7.69 -5.44 -2.95
CA PHE A 338 -8.61 -5.09 -4.03
C PHE A 338 -8.20 -3.77 -4.71
N TYR A 339 -8.19 -3.72 -6.03
CA TYR A 339 -7.90 -2.49 -6.75
C TYR A 339 -8.46 -2.55 -8.18
N SER A 340 -8.59 -1.37 -8.79
CA SER A 340 -9.12 -1.24 -10.15
C SER A 340 -8.34 -2.10 -11.15
N ASP A 341 -9.07 -2.85 -11.97
CA ASP A 341 -8.57 -3.65 -13.09
C ASP A 341 -8.80 -2.95 -14.45
N THR A 342 -9.29 -1.71 -14.44
CA THR A 342 -9.68 -0.97 -15.65
C THR A 342 -8.53 -0.27 -16.36
N VAL A 343 -7.48 0.12 -15.62
CA VAL A 343 -6.30 0.80 -16.16
C VAL A 343 -5.10 -0.12 -16.00
N PRO A 344 -4.35 -0.44 -17.07
CA PRO A 344 -3.16 -1.24 -16.97
C PRO A 344 -2.12 -0.63 -16.04
N ILE A 345 -1.47 -1.48 -15.26
CA ILE A 345 -0.30 -1.14 -14.45
C ILE A 345 0.85 -2.03 -14.94
N HIS A 346 1.98 -1.42 -15.26
CA HIS A 346 3.18 -2.10 -15.73
C HIS A 346 4.23 -2.13 -14.63
N ILE A 347 4.99 -3.22 -14.55
CA ILE A 347 6.20 -3.26 -13.70
C ILE A 347 7.38 -2.93 -14.59
N CYS A 348 7.88 -1.69 -14.46
CA CYS A 348 9.06 -1.22 -15.17
C CYS A 348 10.31 -1.63 -14.40
N ARG A 349 11.14 -2.49 -15.00
CA ARG A 349 12.47 -2.81 -14.49
C ARG A 349 13.50 -1.95 -15.18
N LEU A 350 14.36 -1.32 -14.38
CA LEU A 350 15.50 -0.53 -14.86
C LEU A 350 16.81 -1.18 -14.46
N TRP A 351 17.83 -1.13 -15.31
CA TRP A 351 19.21 -1.43 -14.94
C TRP A 351 20.18 -0.45 -15.61
N PRO A 352 21.21 0.05 -14.90
CA PRO A 352 22.11 1.05 -15.44
C PRO A 352 22.82 0.57 -16.70
N LYS A 353 22.96 1.46 -17.71
CA LYS A 353 23.88 1.21 -18.82
C LYS A 353 25.31 1.31 -18.31
N SER A 354 26.15 0.32 -18.62
CA SER A 354 27.53 0.30 -18.12
C SER A 354 28.28 1.60 -18.46
N ARG A 355 29.03 2.16 -17.49
CA ARG A 355 29.87 3.36 -17.66
C ARG A 355 31.06 3.17 -18.60
N ALA A 356 31.22 2.00 -19.23
CA ALA A 356 32.37 1.69 -20.09
C ALA A 356 32.48 2.60 -21.34
N GLY A 357 31.43 3.33 -21.71
CA GLY A 357 31.44 4.26 -22.86
C GLY A 357 31.84 5.71 -22.57
N LEU A 358 31.75 6.21 -21.33
CA LEU A 358 31.96 7.65 -21.04
C LEU A 358 33.40 8.03 -20.67
N LYS A 359 34.31 7.07 -20.46
CA LYS A 359 35.72 7.35 -20.15
C LYS A 359 36.60 7.62 -21.38
N MET A 360 36.10 7.46 -22.61
CA MET A 360 36.91 7.62 -23.83
C MET A 360 36.87 9.03 -24.45
N GLU A 361 35.97 9.94 -24.04
CA GLU A 361 35.85 11.27 -24.65
C GLU A 361 36.53 12.43 -23.89
N ARG A 362 37.13 12.17 -22.72
CA ARG A 362 37.84 13.21 -21.93
C ARG A 362 39.37 13.08 -21.89
N ALA A 363 39.98 12.26 -22.74
CA ALA A 363 41.44 12.03 -22.73
C ALA A 363 42.15 12.34 -24.07
N THR A 364 41.54 13.06 -24.99
CA THR A 364 42.20 13.51 -26.24
C THR A 364 41.99 14.99 -26.51
N SER A 365 42.35 15.84 -25.54
CA SER A 365 42.61 17.26 -25.78
C SER A 365 43.54 17.77 -24.69
N ASP A 366 44.74 17.21 -24.62
CA ASP A 366 45.91 17.89 -24.06
C ASP A 366 47.14 17.04 -24.37
N ARG A 367 47.79 17.39 -25.49
CA ARG A 367 49.22 17.19 -25.77
C ARG A 367 49.50 17.67 -27.19
N ASN A 368 50.10 18.85 -27.35
CA ASN A 368 51.54 18.93 -27.55
C ASN A 368 52.05 20.39 -27.47
N PRO A 369 53.35 20.57 -27.18
CA PRO A 369 53.97 21.82 -26.72
C PRO A 369 54.22 22.87 -27.80
#